data_AF-A0A1H8ZY96-F1
#
_entry.id   AF-A0A1H8ZY96-F1
#
_cell.length_a   1.000
_cell.length_b   1.000
_cell.length_c   1.000
_cell.angle_alpha   90.00
_cell.angle_beta   90.00
_cell.angle_gamma   90.00
#
_symmetry.space_group_name_H-M   'P 1'
#
loop_
_entity.id
_entity.type
_entity.pdbx_description
1 polymer ?
#
loop_
_entity_poly.entity_id
_entity_poly.type
_entity_poly.pdbx_seq_one_letter_code
_entity_poly.pdbx_strand_id
1 'polypeptide(L)'
;MSRLKLLFIPLIFICCKQQTEKLKIESDQIKKNFYSNGILKSEGLTFGNNQPIGIWHYYDSTGILTRTAEYIKINGQAYINQDWYFDKNGDKRKNKGSHFILTFEKDTIKLNEPVKAKIDLVAPLFKNKNSNILVVVPKDYSINFNEDFSNLKEVNLDTTFNLNLEQDMKNTLGLTTDFGKSAAFGRYFNSVGKKKFRGIIVEYFYKDSITTDSVKVNRFENKKYFEKDIFVLDTFNK
;
A
#
# COMPACT_ATOMS: atom_id res chain seq x y z
N MET A 1 -7.25 -20.25 -81.85
CA MET A 1 -8.26 -19.34 -81.23
C MET A 1 -8.79 -20.01 -79.98
N SER A 2 -8.33 -19.59 -78.79
CA SER A 2 -8.91 -19.97 -77.51
C SER A 2 -8.79 -18.75 -76.59
N ARG A 3 -9.92 -18.19 -76.17
CA ARG A 3 -10.01 -16.95 -75.40
C ARG A 3 -9.81 -17.26 -73.91
N LEU A 4 -8.74 -16.69 -73.35
CA LEU A 4 -8.44 -16.67 -71.92
C LEU A 4 -9.44 -15.74 -71.21
N LYS A 5 -10.26 -16.27 -70.30
CA LYS A 5 -11.16 -15.46 -69.45
C LYS A 5 -10.37 -14.99 -68.22
N LEU A 6 -10.16 -13.68 -68.12
CA LEU A 6 -9.66 -13.03 -66.90
C LEU A 6 -10.77 -13.03 -65.84
N LEU A 7 -10.51 -13.66 -64.69
CA LEU A 7 -11.36 -13.58 -63.50
C LEU A 7 -10.98 -12.31 -62.72
N PHE A 8 -11.90 -11.37 -62.61
CA PHE A 8 -11.78 -10.19 -61.76
C PHE A 8 -12.05 -10.60 -60.30
N ILE A 9 -11.04 -10.53 -59.44
CA ILE A 9 -11.20 -10.68 -57.98
C ILE A 9 -11.29 -9.28 -57.38
N PRO A 10 -12.40 -8.89 -56.72
CA PRO A 10 -12.49 -7.60 -56.06
C PRO A 10 -11.67 -7.63 -54.75
N LEU A 11 -10.68 -6.74 -54.66
CA LEU A 11 -9.95 -6.44 -53.44
C LEU A 11 -10.92 -5.77 -52.45
N ILE A 12 -11.37 -6.49 -51.42
CA ILE A 12 -12.11 -5.92 -50.30
C ILE A 12 -11.09 -5.18 -49.44
N PHE A 13 -11.06 -3.84 -49.56
CA PHE A 13 -10.41 -2.98 -48.58
C PHE A 13 -11.17 -3.09 -47.26
N ILE A 14 -10.71 -3.97 -46.37
CA ILE A 14 -11.08 -3.93 -44.96
C ILE A 14 -10.41 -2.69 -44.37
N CYS A 15 -11.11 -1.56 -44.46
CA CYS A 15 -10.79 -0.36 -43.70
C CYS A 15 -11.06 -0.68 -42.22
N CYS A 16 -10.05 -1.27 -41.57
CA CYS A 16 -10.06 -1.48 -40.14
C CYS A 16 -10.02 -0.10 -39.50
N LYS A 17 -11.19 0.40 -39.09
CA LYS A 17 -11.29 1.54 -38.17
C LYS A 17 -10.57 1.13 -36.90
N GLN A 18 -9.29 1.49 -36.79
CA GLN A 18 -8.61 1.53 -35.52
C GLN A 18 -9.34 2.58 -34.68
N GLN A 19 -10.29 2.10 -33.88
CA GLN A 19 -10.86 2.86 -32.79
C GLN A 19 -9.72 3.05 -31.79
N THR A 20 -9.01 4.16 -31.94
CA THR A 20 -8.08 4.65 -30.94
C THR A 20 -8.95 4.97 -29.72
N GLU A 21 -9.07 4.02 -28.80
CA GLU A 21 -9.55 4.30 -27.46
C GLU A 21 -8.62 5.38 -26.90
N LYS A 22 -9.11 6.62 -26.86
CA LYS A 22 -8.50 7.66 -26.07
C LYS A 22 -8.41 7.10 -24.65
N LEU A 23 -7.19 6.77 -24.21
CA LEU A 23 -6.87 6.65 -22.80
C LEU A 23 -7.33 7.96 -22.15
N LYS A 24 -8.48 7.93 -21.49
CA LYS A 24 -8.85 8.97 -20.54
C LYS A 24 -7.82 8.88 -19.44
N ILE A 25 -6.87 9.81 -19.45
CA ILE A 25 -6.08 10.13 -18.27
C ILE A 25 -7.12 10.65 -17.28
N GLU A 26 -7.61 9.78 -16.40
CA GLU A 26 -8.42 10.20 -15.25
C GLU A 26 -7.51 11.04 -14.36
N SER A 27 -7.52 12.35 -14.60
CA SER A 27 -6.87 13.31 -13.74
C SER A 27 -7.58 13.30 -12.39
N ASP A 28 -6.82 13.21 -11.31
CA ASP A 28 -7.37 13.28 -9.96
C ASP A 28 -8.24 14.55 -9.80
N GLN A 29 -9.47 14.38 -9.33
CA GLN A 29 -10.42 15.48 -9.12
C GLN A 29 -10.61 15.73 -7.63
N ILE A 30 -10.51 16.99 -7.21
CA ILE A 30 -10.87 17.40 -5.86
C ILE A 30 -12.39 17.31 -5.71
N LYS A 31 -12.84 16.49 -4.75
CA LYS A 31 -14.24 16.37 -4.37
C LYS A 31 -14.47 17.00 -3.00
N LYS A 32 -15.58 17.72 -2.88
CA LYS A 32 -16.10 18.23 -1.61
C LYS A 32 -17.54 17.77 -1.43
N ASN A 33 -17.87 17.30 -0.24
CA ASN A 33 -19.23 16.95 0.15
C ASN A 33 -19.65 17.85 1.31
N PHE A 34 -20.92 18.22 1.36
CA PHE A 34 -21.47 19.13 2.37
C PHE A 34 -22.64 18.47 3.11
N TYR A 35 -22.86 18.88 4.34
CA TYR A 35 -24.07 18.59 5.09
C TYR A 35 -25.25 19.41 4.54
N SER A 36 -26.48 19.06 4.95
CA SER A 36 -27.69 19.80 4.55
C SER A 36 -27.68 21.27 5.01
N ASN A 37 -26.93 21.59 6.06
CA ASN A 37 -26.72 22.94 6.56
C ASN A 37 -25.61 23.72 5.79
N GLY A 38 -25.05 23.14 4.72
CA GLY A 38 -24.00 23.76 3.90
C GLY A 38 -22.59 23.66 4.47
N ILE A 39 -22.40 23.08 5.67
CA ILE A 39 -21.08 22.90 6.27
C ILE A 39 -20.32 21.77 5.56
N LEU A 40 -19.01 21.96 5.36
CA LEU A 40 -18.14 20.97 4.73
C LEU A 40 -18.17 19.67 5.54
N LYS A 41 -18.45 18.55 4.89
CA LYS A 41 -18.52 17.21 5.47
C LYS A 41 -17.27 16.41 5.21
N SER A 42 -16.77 16.45 3.97
CA SER A 42 -15.52 15.82 3.62
C SER A 42 -14.92 16.40 2.35
N GLU A 43 -13.60 16.32 2.24
CA GLU A 43 -12.88 16.68 1.02
C GLU A 43 -11.65 15.80 0.80
N GLY A 44 -11.28 15.63 -0.46
CA GLY A 44 -10.10 14.89 -0.88
C GLY A 44 -10.09 14.66 -2.39
N LEU A 45 -9.05 13.98 -2.88
CA LEU A 45 -8.92 13.62 -4.29
C LEU A 45 -9.71 12.36 -4.62
N THR A 46 -10.20 12.29 -5.85
CA THR A 46 -10.87 11.11 -6.41
C THR A 46 -10.25 10.70 -7.74
N PHE A 47 -10.31 9.40 -8.02
CA PHE A 47 -10.01 8.81 -9.31
C PHE A 47 -11.18 7.95 -9.77
N GLY A 48 -11.20 7.49 -11.02
CA GLY A 48 -12.20 6.52 -11.44
C GLY A 48 -13.63 7.07 -11.40
N ASN A 49 -14.51 6.14 -11.06
CA ASN A 49 -15.89 6.39 -10.68
C ASN A 49 -15.99 7.03 -9.28
N ASN A 50 -15.32 8.16 -9.09
CA ASN A 50 -15.36 8.95 -7.86
C ASN A 50 -14.86 8.18 -6.62
N GLN A 51 -13.88 7.30 -6.79
CA GLN A 51 -13.26 6.57 -5.69
C GLN A 51 -12.23 7.45 -4.99
N PRO A 52 -12.15 7.46 -3.64
CA PRO A 52 -11.22 8.30 -2.89
C PRO A 52 -9.77 7.84 -3.07
N ILE A 53 -8.84 8.80 -3.17
CA ILE A 53 -7.39 8.56 -3.16
C ILE A 53 -6.66 9.66 -2.38
N GLY A 54 -5.48 9.31 -1.86
CA GLY A 54 -4.66 10.21 -1.05
C GLY A 54 -5.34 10.59 0.26
N ILE A 55 -5.02 11.78 0.76
CA ILE A 55 -5.53 12.26 2.05
C ILE A 55 -6.95 12.81 1.89
N TRP A 56 -7.83 12.31 2.73
CA TRP A 56 -9.20 12.80 2.92
C TRP A 56 -9.41 13.33 4.32
N HIS A 57 -10.09 14.47 4.40
CA HIS A 57 -10.51 15.09 5.65
C HIS A 57 -12.02 14.92 5.83
N TYR A 58 -12.44 14.64 7.06
CA TYR A 58 -13.84 14.47 7.43
C TYR A 58 -14.16 15.33 8.65
N TYR A 59 -15.25 16.09 8.53
CA TYR A 59 -15.68 17.05 9.52
C TYR A 59 -17.06 16.65 10.05
N ASP A 60 -17.39 17.06 11.27
CA ASP A 60 -18.76 16.95 11.77
C ASP A 60 -19.66 18.08 11.25
N SER A 61 -20.95 18.05 11.62
CA SER A 61 -21.92 19.04 11.17
C SER A 61 -21.69 20.46 11.70
N THR A 62 -20.72 20.65 12.61
CA THR A 62 -20.28 21.95 13.12
C THR A 62 -19.00 22.44 12.45
N GLY A 63 -18.39 21.63 11.57
CA GLY A 63 -17.18 21.95 10.83
C GLY A 63 -15.89 21.54 11.55
N ILE A 64 -15.98 20.79 12.66
CA ILE A 64 -14.79 20.33 13.39
C ILE A 64 -14.22 19.09 12.70
N LEU A 65 -12.91 19.06 12.46
CA LEU A 65 -12.21 17.90 11.90
C LEU A 65 -12.32 16.72 12.87
N THR A 66 -12.91 15.61 12.42
CA THR A 66 -13.09 14.40 13.25
C THR A 66 -12.25 13.23 12.78
N ARG A 67 -11.86 13.20 11.51
CA ARG A 67 -11.04 12.13 10.94
C ARG A 67 -10.21 12.60 9.75
N THR A 68 -8.99 12.10 9.66
CA THR A 68 -8.16 12.12 8.45
C THR A 68 -7.94 10.67 8.02
N ALA A 69 -8.11 10.35 6.75
CA ALA A 69 -7.86 9.01 6.22
C ALA A 69 -7.05 9.10 4.93
N GLU A 70 -6.02 8.26 4.82
CA GLU A 70 -5.30 8.03 3.59
C GLU A 70 -5.96 6.87 2.84
N TYR A 71 -6.32 7.11 1.57
CA TYR A 71 -6.78 6.10 0.64
C TYR A 71 -5.71 5.78 -0.40
N ILE A 72 -5.54 4.50 -0.70
CA ILE A 72 -4.62 4.03 -1.74
C ILE A 72 -5.39 3.22 -2.77
N LYS A 73 -4.96 3.34 -4.04
CA LYS A 73 -5.48 2.55 -5.15
C LYS A 73 -4.73 1.22 -5.21
N ILE A 74 -5.44 0.10 -5.05
CA ILE A 74 -4.92 -1.25 -5.20
C ILE A 74 -5.76 -1.96 -6.24
N ASN A 75 -5.13 -2.49 -7.31
CA ASN A 75 -5.85 -3.18 -8.40
C ASN A 75 -7.04 -2.36 -8.94
N GLY A 76 -6.86 -1.06 -9.14
CA GLY A 76 -7.94 -0.20 -9.63
C GLY A 76 -9.03 0.16 -8.62
N GLN A 77 -8.93 -0.26 -7.35
CA GLN A 77 -9.92 0.01 -6.30
C GLN A 77 -9.34 0.79 -5.13
N ALA A 78 -10.13 1.68 -4.52
CA ALA A 78 -9.73 2.44 -3.35
C ALA A 78 -9.84 1.63 -2.05
N TYR A 79 -8.79 1.68 -1.23
CA TYR A 79 -8.75 1.08 0.11
C TYR A 79 -8.24 2.11 1.12
N ILE A 80 -8.77 2.06 2.34
CA ILE A 80 -8.21 2.85 3.45
C ILE A 80 -6.85 2.25 3.83
N ASN A 81 -5.79 3.01 3.65
CA ASN A 81 -4.45 2.62 4.04
C ASN A 81 -4.21 2.86 5.52
N GLN A 82 -4.54 4.07 5.99
CA GLN A 82 -4.44 4.48 7.38
C GLN A 82 -5.40 5.61 7.73
N ASP A 83 -5.75 5.72 8.99
CA ASP A 83 -6.61 6.79 9.47
C ASP A 83 -6.33 7.22 10.92
N TRP A 84 -6.67 8.48 11.19
CA TRP A 84 -6.55 9.15 12.48
C TRP A 84 -7.89 9.79 12.81
N TYR A 85 -8.28 9.70 14.08
CA TYR A 85 -9.47 10.36 14.59
C TYR A 85 -9.09 11.40 15.61
N PHE A 86 -9.87 12.47 15.65
CA PHE A 86 -9.62 13.61 16.51
C PHE A 86 -10.78 13.79 17.49
N ASP A 87 -10.50 14.38 18.65
CA ASP A 87 -11.54 14.89 19.52
C ASP A 87 -11.91 16.34 19.17
N LYS A 88 -12.80 16.93 19.97
CA LYS A 88 -13.30 18.30 19.74
C LYS A 88 -12.21 19.38 19.90
N ASN A 89 -11.08 19.06 20.54
CA ASN A 89 -9.95 19.96 20.71
C ASN A 89 -8.91 19.79 19.59
N GLY A 90 -9.10 18.81 18.70
CA GLY A 90 -8.15 18.47 17.64
C GLY A 90 -7.10 17.43 18.07
N ASP A 91 -7.21 16.85 19.27
CA ASP A 91 -6.24 15.87 19.76
C ASP A 91 -6.50 14.48 19.15
N LYS A 92 -5.41 13.80 18.75
CA LYS A 92 -5.50 12.44 18.19
C LYS A 92 -6.01 11.46 19.24
N ARG A 93 -7.12 10.79 18.93
CA ARG A 93 -7.68 9.72 19.75
C ARG A 93 -6.88 8.43 19.57
N LYS A 94 -5.99 8.14 20.54
CA LYS A 94 -5.08 6.97 20.52
C LYS A 94 -5.79 5.62 20.29
N ASN A 95 -7.03 5.47 20.77
CA ASN A 95 -7.79 4.22 20.66
C ASN A 95 -8.68 4.14 19.40
N LYS A 96 -8.60 5.11 18.48
CA LYS A 96 -9.39 5.15 17.23
C LYS A 96 -8.48 5.22 16.00
N GLY A 97 -8.96 4.66 14.89
CA GLY A 97 -8.20 4.53 13.65
C GLY A 97 -7.16 3.42 13.66
N SER A 98 -6.35 3.37 12.60
CA SER A 98 -5.26 2.43 12.40
C SER A 98 -4.17 3.03 11.50
N HIS A 99 -2.96 3.21 12.02
CA HIS A 99 -1.86 3.87 11.31
C HIS A 99 -0.50 3.34 11.77
N PHE A 100 0.51 3.58 10.95
CA PHE A 100 1.89 3.20 11.20
C PHE A 100 2.81 4.41 11.03
N ILE A 101 4.03 4.29 11.54
CA ILE A 101 5.14 5.20 11.28
C ILE A 101 6.17 4.41 10.48
N LEU A 102 6.64 4.99 9.38
CA LEU A 102 7.70 4.46 8.53
C LEU A 102 8.88 5.43 8.57
N THR A 103 10.03 4.93 9.01
CA THR A 103 11.27 5.70 9.16
C THR A 103 12.35 5.09 8.30
N PHE A 104 12.91 5.87 7.38
CA PHE A 104 14.11 5.49 6.63
C PHE A 104 15.34 6.12 7.29
N GLU A 105 16.47 5.41 7.29
CA GLU A 105 17.75 5.97 7.77
C GLU A 105 18.19 7.15 6.89
N LYS A 106 18.01 7.02 5.57
CA LYS A 106 18.36 8.03 4.56
C LYS A 106 17.38 7.94 3.39
N ASP A 107 17.17 9.05 2.70
CA ASP A 107 16.47 9.09 1.40
C ASP A 107 17.43 8.97 0.20
N THR A 108 18.74 9.07 0.46
CA THR A 108 19.81 8.98 -0.52
C THR A 108 20.84 7.97 -0.05
N ILE A 109 21.17 6.99 -0.90
CA ILE A 109 22.11 5.91 -0.61
C ILE A 109 23.12 5.76 -1.76
N LYS A 110 24.27 5.15 -1.50
CA LYS A 110 25.21 4.76 -2.56
C LYS A 110 24.77 3.45 -3.23
N LEU A 111 25.19 3.23 -4.47
CA LEU A 111 25.05 1.95 -5.13
C LEU A 111 25.73 0.87 -4.26
N ASN A 112 25.05 -0.27 -4.07
CA ASN A 112 25.41 -1.37 -3.17
C ASN A 112 25.30 -1.06 -1.66
N GLU A 113 24.83 0.12 -1.25
CA GLU A 113 24.37 0.38 0.12
C GLU A 113 22.90 -0.06 0.23
N PRO A 114 22.50 -0.81 1.27
CA PRO A 114 21.10 -1.15 1.45
C PRO A 114 20.31 0.08 1.89
N VAL A 115 19.08 0.19 1.40
CA VAL A 115 18.09 1.02 2.08
C VAL A 115 17.78 0.35 3.41
N LYS A 116 17.77 1.12 4.50
CA LYS A 116 17.40 0.65 5.83
C LYS A 116 16.20 1.44 6.32
N ALA A 117 15.18 0.71 6.76
CA ALA A 117 13.94 1.28 7.25
C ALA A 117 13.41 0.53 8.45
N LYS A 118 12.56 1.22 9.21
CA LYS A 118 11.82 0.68 10.34
C LYS A 118 10.35 1.07 10.18
N ILE A 119 9.46 0.13 10.46
CA ILE A 119 8.04 0.38 10.64
C ILE A 119 7.64 0.11 12.07
N ASP A 120 6.81 1.00 12.61
CA ASP A 120 6.10 0.86 13.87
C ASP A 120 4.58 0.94 13.63
N LEU A 121 3.84 -0.13 13.89
CA LEU A 121 2.37 -0.14 13.85
C LEU A 121 1.83 0.50 15.13
N VAL A 122 1.72 1.82 15.13
CA VAL A 122 1.30 2.63 16.28
C VAL A 122 -0.14 2.34 16.70
N ALA A 123 -1.05 2.20 15.74
CA ALA A 123 -2.44 1.85 16.00
C ALA A 123 -2.84 0.62 15.16
N PRO A 124 -2.91 -0.58 15.76
CA PRO A 124 -3.34 -1.78 15.07
C PRO A 124 -4.82 -1.71 14.68
N LEU A 125 -5.19 -2.37 13.58
CA LEU A 125 -6.59 -2.59 13.24
C LEU A 125 -7.21 -3.61 14.21
N PHE A 126 -6.47 -4.68 14.54
CA PHE A 126 -6.93 -5.73 15.44
C PHE A 126 -6.64 -5.41 16.92
N LYS A 127 -7.14 -4.27 17.40
CA LYS A 127 -6.81 -3.68 18.73
C LYS A 127 -6.94 -4.62 19.92
N ASN A 128 -7.93 -5.50 19.91
CA ASN A 128 -8.23 -6.41 21.01
C ASN A 128 -7.72 -7.83 20.72
N LYS A 129 -6.77 -7.97 19.81
CA LYS A 129 -6.13 -9.23 19.44
C LYS A 129 -4.63 -9.09 19.65
N ASN A 130 -3.98 -10.20 19.96
CA ASN A 130 -2.52 -10.29 19.98
C ASN A 130 -1.99 -10.35 18.54
N SER A 131 -2.22 -9.30 17.74
CA SER A 131 -1.75 -9.25 16.36
C SER A 131 -0.25 -8.93 16.32
N ASN A 132 0.42 -9.39 15.28
CA ASN A 132 1.80 -9.06 14.97
C ASN A 132 1.88 -8.46 13.57
N ILE A 133 3.03 -7.90 13.21
CA ILE A 133 3.29 -7.47 11.85
C ILE A 133 4.39 -8.29 11.19
N LEU A 134 4.35 -8.33 9.87
CA LEU A 134 5.51 -8.58 9.02
C LEU A 134 5.52 -7.55 7.90
N VAL A 135 6.68 -7.34 7.31
CA VAL A 135 6.87 -6.46 6.15
C VAL A 135 7.25 -7.30 4.95
N VAL A 136 6.58 -7.05 3.84
CA VAL A 136 6.85 -7.67 2.55
C VAL A 136 7.37 -6.62 1.59
N VAL A 137 8.55 -6.86 1.04
CA VAL A 137 9.16 -6.04 -0.01
C VAL A 137 9.55 -6.93 -1.18
N PRO A 138 9.79 -6.38 -2.39
CA PRO A 138 10.38 -7.19 -3.44
C PRO A 138 11.82 -7.57 -3.07
N LYS A 139 12.23 -8.79 -3.43
CA LYS A 139 13.58 -9.29 -3.23
C LYS A 139 14.61 -8.38 -3.91
N ASP A 140 15.84 -8.38 -3.42
CA ASP A 140 16.94 -7.64 -4.05
C ASP A 140 17.01 -7.87 -5.57
N TYR A 141 17.18 -6.77 -6.30
CA TYR A 141 17.34 -6.76 -7.76
C TYR A 141 16.16 -7.34 -8.57
N SER A 142 15.02 -7.61 -7.92
CA SER A 142 13.79 -8.01 -8.59
C SER A 142 12.95 -6.82 -9.03
N ILE A 143 12.01 -7.09 -9.95
CA ILE A 143 10.98 -6.13 -10.34
C ILE A 143 10.27 -5.56 -9.10
N ASN A 144 9.95 -4.27 -9.13
CA ASN A 144 9.25 -3.62 -8.04
C ASN A 144 7.74 -3.84 -8.15
N PHE A 145 6.99 -3.56 -7.08
CA PHE A 145 5.54 -3.46 -7.19
C PHE A 145 5.15 -2.34 -8.17
N ASN A 146 4.06 -2.55 -8.90
CA ASN A 146 3.35 -1.47 -9.59
C ASN A 146 2.84 -0.46 -8.57
N GLU A 147 2.55 0.76 -9.02
CA GLU A 147 2.02 1.83 -8.15
C GLU A 147 0.73 1.41 -7.43
N ASP A 148 -0.12 0.62 -8.10
CA ASP A 148 -1.35 0.07 -7.54
C ASP A 148 -1.20 -1.39 -7.04
N PHE A 149 0.04 -1.86 -6.89
CA PHE A 149 0.38 -3.21 -6.42
C PHE A 149 -0.25 -4.36 -7.24
N SER A 150 -0.61 -4.11 -8.50
CA SER A 150 -1.32 -5.09 -9.33
C SER A 150 -0.51 -6.32 -9.74
N ASN A 151 0.82 -6.20 -9.75
CA ASN A 151 1.74 -7.30 -10.06
C ASN A 151 2.16 -8.11 -8.82
N LEU A 152 1.41 -8.07 -7.71
CA LEU A 152 1.78 -8.75 -6.46
C LEU A 152 2.12 -10.24 -6.64
N LYS A 153 1.47 -10.94 -7.58
CA LYS A 153 1.72 -12.36 -7.87
C LYS A 153 2.97 -12.62 -8.72
N GLU A 154 3.46 -11.60 -9.41
CA GLU A 154 4.61 -11.69 -10.33
C GLU A 154 5.92 -11.29 -9.63
N VAL A 155 5.82 -10.42 -8.62
CA VAL A 155 6.97 -9.94 -7.86
C VAL A 155 7.52 -11.07 -6.98
N ASN A 156 8.83 -11.28 -7.06
CA ASN A 156 9.54 -12.16 -6.13
C ASN A 156 9.67 -11.46 -4.78
N LEU A 157 9.05 -12.03 -3.73
CA LEU A 157 8.89 -11.38 -2.43
C LEU A 157 10.00 -11.77 -1.46
N ASP A 158 10.42 -10.80 -0.66
CA ASP A 158 11.16 -11.01 0.58
C ASP A 158 10.29 -10.57 1.77
N THR A 159 10.33 -11.34 2.84
CA THR A 159 9.49 -11.15 4.03
C THR A 159 10.35 -10.99 5.25
N THR A 160 10.27 -9.83 5.88
CA THR A 160 10.90 -9.55 7.17
C THR A 160 9.86 -9.62 8.27
N PHE A 161 10.09 -10.49 9.25
CA PHE A 161 9.23 -10.59 10.42
C PHE A 161 9.47 -9.44 11.40
N ASN A 162 8.54 -9.25 12.32
CA ASN A 162 8.68 -8.29 13.41
C ASN A 162 9.93 -8.56 14.26
N LEU A 163 10.33 -7.54 15.03
CA LEU A 163 11.47 -7.58 15.94
C LEU A 163 11.17 -8.35 17.23
N ASN A 164 10.04 -9.05 17.32
CA ASN A 164 9.66 -9.78 18.51
C ASN A 164 10.48 -11.05 18.62
N LEU A 165 11.06 -11.25 19.80
CA LEU A 165 11.70 -12.51 20.15
C LEU A 165 10.63 -13.55 20.52
N GLU A 166 10.97 -14.82 20.34
CA GLU A 166 10.18 -15.95 20.85
C GLU A 166 9.89 -15.77 22.34
N GLN A 167 8.70 -16.18 22.78
CA GLN A 167 8.22 -15.93 24.14
C GLN A 167 9.15 -16.53 25.20
N ASP A 168 9.69 -17.72 24.94
CA ASP A 168 10.62 -18.40 25.85
C ASP A 168 11.92 -17.61 26.01
N MET A 169 12.46 -17.06 24.93
CA MET A 169 13.66 -16.22 24.97
C MET A 169 13.41 -14.91 25.74
N LYS A 170 12.25 -14.29 25.56
CA LYS A 170 11.88 -13.10 26.35
C LYS A 170 11.82 -13.41 27.83
N ASN A 171 11.22 -14.54 28.18
CA ASN A 171 11.10 -14.99 29.56
C ASN A 171 12.50 -15.23 30.17
N THR A 172 13.41 -15.90 29.44
CA THR A 172 14.79 -16.13 29.87
C THR A 172 15.60 -14.84 30.02
N LEU A 173 15.38 -13.85 29.15
CA LEU A 173 16.10 -12.57 29.16
C LEU A 173 15.44 -11.49 30.04
N GLY A 174 14.30 -11.79 30.67
CA GLY A 174 13.54 -10.82 31.47
C GLY A 174 12.96 -9.64 30.66
N LEU A 175 12.74 -9.82 29.35
CA LEU A 175 12.24 -8.79 28.45
C LEU A 175 10.72 -8.73 28.51
N THR A 176 10.16 -7.56 28.82
CA THR A 176 8.71 -7.32 28.92
C THR A 176 8.14 -6.55 27.73
N THR A 177 8.99 -6.06 26.83
CA THR A 177 8.59 -5.23 25.69
C THR A 177 8.00 -6.07 24.56
N ASP A 178 6.83 -5.69 24.05
CA ASP A 178 6.24 -6.27 22.85
C ASP A 178 6.75 -5.56 21.59
N PHE A 179 7.64 -6.23 20.86
CA PHE A 179 8.15 -5.77 19.57
C PHE A 179 7.37 -6.36 18.39
N GLY A 180 6.24 -7.03 18.64
CA GLY A 180 5.36 -7.63 17.62
C GLY A 180 4.77 -6.62 16.65
N LYS A 181 4.85 -5.33 16.99
CA LYS A 181 4.36 -4.18 16.22
C LYS A 181 5.45 -3.42 15.48
N SER A 182 6.71 -3.87 15.54
CA SER A 182 7.83 -3.19 14.92
C SER A 182 8.60 -4.15 14.01
N ALA A 183 9.06 -3.67 12.86
CA ALA A 183 9.89 -4.43 11.94
C ALA A 183 10.97 -3.51 11.36
N ALA A 184 12.22 -3.98 11.34
CA ALA A 184 13.31 -3.32 10.62
C ALA A 184 13.61 -4.14 9.37
N PHE A 185 13.71 -3.48 8.22
CA PHE A 185 13.83 -4.13 6.92
C PHE A 185 14.66 -3.26 5.98
N GLY A 186 15.02 -3.84 4.84
CA GLY A 186 15.82 -3.17 3.83
C GLY A 186 15.87 -3.95 2.54
N ARG A 187 16.42 -3.33 1.51
CA ARG A 187 16.79 -4.00 0.26
C ARG A 187 17.81 -3.17 -0.50
N TYR A 188 18.48 -3.80 -1.44
CA TYR A 188 19.49 -3.21 -2.31
C TYR A 188 18.89 -2.78 -3.65
N PHE A 189 19.51 -1.78 -4.26
CA PHE A 189 19.31 -1.41 -5.66
C PHE A 189 20.60 -1.65 -6.46
N ASN A 190 20.47 -2.15 -7.69
CA ASN A 190 21.59 -2.42 -8.61
C ASN A 190 21.80 -1.34 -9.68
N SER A 191 21.10 -0.20 -9.57
CA SER A 191 21.20 0.88 -10.54
C SER A 191 21.03 2.23 -9.87
N VAL A 192 21.73 3.22 -10.42
CA VAL A 192 21.70 4.61 -9.94
C VAL A 192 20.39 5.33 -10.32
N GLY A 193 20.19 6.51 -9.76
CA GLY A 193 19.08 7.42 -10.05
C GLY A 193 17.92 7.30 -9.07
N LYS A 194 16.80 7.95 -9.42
CA LYS A 194 15.57 7.94 -8.62
C LYS A 194 14.92 6.55 -8.67
N LYS A 195 14.59 6.01 -7.49
CA LYS A 195 13.91 4.73 -7.30
C LYS A 195 12.68 4.92 -6.44
N LYS A 196 11.68 4.08 -6.68
CA LYS A 196 10.55 3.91 -5.77
C LYS A 196 10.84 2.73 -4.86
N PHE A 197 10.77 2.94 -3.56
CA PHE A 197 10.78 1.87 -2.56
C PHE A 197 9.34 1.58 -2.15
N ARG A 198 8.82 0.40 -2.53
CA ARG A 198 7.43 -0.01 -2.23
C ARG A 198 7.42 -1.24 -1.35
N GLY A 199 6.44 -1.32 -0.46
CA GLY A 199 6.25 -2.49 0.38
C GLY A 199 4.86 -2.57 1.00
N ILE A 200 4.62 -3.69 1.67
CA ILE A 200 3.35 -4.05 2.28
C ILE A 200 3.60 -4.40 3.75
N ILE A 201 2.86 -3.77 4.64
CA ILE A 201 2.75 -4.17 6.04
C ILE A 201 1.59 -5.16 6.13
N VAL A 202 1.85 -6.35 6.65
CA VAL A 202 0.80 -7.33 6.94
C VAL A 202 0.64 -7.42 8.45
N GLU A 203 -0.45 -6.86 8.97
CA GLU A 203 -0.88 -7.12 10.33
C GLU A 203 -1.65 -8.44 10.36
N TYR A 204 -1.33 -9.34 11.29
CA TYR A 204 -2.00 -10.65 11.37
C TYR A 204 -2.18 -11.13 12.80
N PHE A 205 -3.18 -11.98 13.01
CA PHE A 205 -3.31 -12.78 14.24
C PHE A 205 -3.87 -14.17 13.92
N TYR A 206 -3.66 -15.11 14.83
CA TYR A 206 -4.23 -16.45 14.74
C TYR A 206 -5.42 -16.58 15.68
N LYS A 207 -6.43 -17.34 15.25
CA LYS A 207 -7.55 -17.74 16.10
C LYS A 207 -7.85 -19.20 15.88
N ASP A 208 -7.87 -19.95 16.96
CA ASP A 208 -8.25 -21.35 16.95
C ASP A 208 -9.77 -21.49 16.82
N SER A 209 -10.18 -22.42 15.97
CA SER A 209 -11.52 -22.99 15.99
C SER A 209 -11.39 -24.45 16.42
N ILE A 210 -11.87 -24.75 17.62
CA ILE A 210 -11.97 -26.12 18.12
C ILE A 210 -13.26 -26.70 17.55
N THR A 211 -13.12 -27.76 16.76
CA THR A 211 -14.22 -28.69 16.45
C THR A 211 -14.01 -29.96 17.26
N THR A 212 -15.05 -30.79 17.42
CA THR A 212 -14.99 -32.04 18.20
C THR A 212 -13.81 -32.94 17.85
N ASP A 213 -13.34 -32.88 16.59
CA ASP A 213 -12.34 -33.81 16.06
C ASP A 213 -11.08 -33.13 15.46
N SER A 214 -10.95 -31.80 15.54
CA SER A 214 -9.72 -31.09 15.12
C SER A 214 -9.59 -29.66 15.65
N VAL A 215 -8.35 -29.23 15.89
CA VAL A 215 -7.99 -27.83 16.10
C VAL A 215 -7.61 -27.23 14.74
N LYS A 216 -8.41 -26.29 14.24
CA LYS A 216 -8.09 -25.53 13.03
C LYS A 216 -7.60 -24.13 13.42
N VAL A 217 -6.36 -23.81 13.06
CA VAL A 217 -5.77 -22.49 13.30
C VAL A 217 -6.06 -21.61 12.08
N ASN A 218 -6.86 -20.55 12.25
CA ASN A 218 -7.17 -19.61 11.16
C ASN A 218 -6.29 -18.36 11.29
N ARG A 219 -5.65 -17.96 10.18
CA ARG A 219 -4.89 -16.70 10.08
C ARG A 219 -5.78 -15.60 9.54
N PHE A 220 -5.83 -14.47 10.24
CA PHE A 220 -6.50 -13.25 9.80
C PHE A 220 -5.46 -12.19 9.49
N GLU A 221 -5.66 -11.46 8.39
CA GLU A 221 -4.70 -10.48 7.89
C GLU A 221 -5.37 -9.15 7.55
N ASN A 222 -4.62 -8.08 7.75
CA ASN A 222 -4.90 -6.76 7.20
C ASN A 222 -3.64 -6.21 6.55
N LYS A 223 -3.77 -5.57 5.39
CA LYS A 223 -2.64 -5.04 4.63
C LYS A 223 -2.66 -3.52 4.63
N LYS A 224 -1.49 -2.93 4.81
CA LYS A 224 -1.21 -1.52 4.55
C LYS A 224 -0.04 -1.42 3.58
N TYR A 225 0.04 -0.34 2.85
CA TYR A 225 0.94 -0.17 1.72
C TYR A 225 1.76 1.09 1.93
N PHE A 226 2.99 1.10 1.44
CA PHE A 226 3.84 2.28 1.50
C PHE A 226 4.69 2.44 0.25
N GLU A 227 5.00 3.70 -0.05
CA GLU A 227 5.94 4.10 -1.09
C GLU A 227 6.85 5.20 -0.55
N LYS A 228 8.14 5.15 -0.90
CA LYS A 228 9.11 6.21 -0.63
C LYS A 228 10.02 6.42 -1.84
N ASP A 229 10.26 7.66 -2.20
CA ASP A 229 11.33 8.02 -3.15
C ASP A 229 12.70 7.83 -2.50
N ILE A 230 13.58 7.11 -3.19
CA ILE A 230 14.99 6.89 -2.81
C ILE A 230 15.88 7.31 -3.97
N PHE A 231 16.96 8.04 -3.68
CA PHE A 231 17.97 8.40 -4.67
C PHE A 231 19.21 7.52 -4.51
N VAL A 232 19.61 6.83 -5.57
CA VAL A 232 20.80 5.96 -5.56
C VAL A 232 21.92 6.66 -6.31
N LEU A 233 22.98 7.01 -5.58
CA LEU A 233 24.19 7.63 -6.12
C LEU A 233 25.15 6.57 -6.65
N ASP A 234 25.90 6.93 -7.69
CA ASP A 234 27.04 6.11 -8.10
C ASP A 234 28.11 6.12 -7.01
N THR A 235 28.78 4.99 -6.83
CA THR A 235 29.88 4.84 -5.88
C THR A 235 31.17 5.51 -6.40
N PHE A 236 31.24 5.88 -7.68
CA PHE A 236 32.46 6.39 -8.34
C PHE A 236 32.71 7.90 -8.28
N ASN A 237 31.90 8.69 -7.57
CA ASN A 237 32.27 10.09 -7.30
C ASN A 237 33.23 10.14 -6.10
N LYS A 238 34.53 10.12 -6.42
CA LYS A 238 35.62 10.58 -5.54
C LYS A 238 35.51 12.07 -5.29
#